data_AF-A0A8I2GTU1-F1
#
_entry.id   AF-A0A8I2GTU1-F1
#
_cell.length_a   1.000
_cell.length_b   1.000
_cell.length_c   1.000
_cell.angle_alpha   90.00
_cell.angle_beta   90.00
_cell.angle_gamma   90.00
#
_symmetry.space_group_name_H-M   'P 1'
#
loop_
_entity.id
_entity.type
_entity.pdbx_description
1 polymer ?
#
loop_
_entity_poly.entity_id
_entity_poly.type
_entity_poly.pdbx_seq_one_letter_code
_entity_poly.pdbx_strand_id
1 'polypeptide(L)'
;MEESAVDFFMRYFKNDLEYFVIASSVHANSDEVGHYGDAADDKRDGNLVKGLVRAGLIREFGYKKRFLRDPSSQGYTESVEREWGNITLVKVDDFPIESVRSLLVAKMVVYGLYGHCFIMSPDLQLAFYPHDDFGFGVIGLGDDANVQVAHDFLAQANRLPGMHSIIRMPPTN
;
A
#
# COMPACT_ATOMS: atom_id res chain seq x y z
N MET A 1 -6.54 -8.89 10.79
CA MET A 1 -7.67 -8.65 9.85
C MET A 1 -7.14 -8.31 8.46
N GLU A 2 -6.13 -7.46 8.45
CA GLU A 2 -5.32 -6.94 7.35
C GLU A 2 -4.69 -8.08 6.54
N GLU A 3 -4.07 -9.07 7.19
CA GLU A 3 -3.55 -10.25 6.49
C GLU A 3 -4.64 -11.00 5.70
N SER A 4 -5.85 -11.13 6.25
CA SER A 4 -6.97 -11.75 5.53
C SER A 4 -7.41 -10.93 4.32
N ALA A 5 -7.28 -9.59 4.37
CA ALA A 5 -7.60 -8.69 3.26
C ALA A 5 -6.60 -8.90 2.14
N VAL A 6 -5.31 -8.92 2.49
CA VAL A 6 -4.22 -9.14 1.55
C VAL A 6 -4.34 -10.53 0.95
N ASP A 7 -4.54 -11.57 1.76
CA ASP A 7 -4.71 -12.95 1.28
C ASP A 7 -5.92 -13.09 0.36
N PHE A 8 -7.01 -12.37 0.62
CA PHE A 8 -8.13 -12.29 -0.31
C PHE A 8 -7.72 -11.64 -1.63
N PHE A 9 -7.06 -10.48 -1.61
CA PHE A 9 -6.57 -9.81 -2.82
C PHE A 9 -5.65 -10.73 -3.63
N MET A 10 -4.66 -11.35 -2.98
CA MET A 10 -3.71 -12.25 -3.64
C MET A 10 -4.42 -13.45 -4.29
N ARG A 11 -5.45 -14.01 -3.63
CA ARG A 11 -6.24 -15.13 -4.18
C ARG A 11 -7.17 -14.70 -5.30
N TYR A 12 -7.79 -13.52 -5.18
CA TYR A 12 -8.74 -13.00 -6.16
C TYR A 12 -8.06 -12.78 -7.51
N PHE A 13 -6.85 -12.22 -7.51
CA PHE A 13 -6.08 -11.91 -8.72
C PHE A 13 -4.96 -12.91 -9.02
N LYS A 14 -4.93 -14.08 -8.36
CA LYS A 14 -3.79 -15.02 -8.41
C LYS A 14 -3.31 -15.39 -9.82
N ASN A 15 -4.21 -15.37 -10.81
CA ASN A 15 -3.91 -15.76 -12.18
C ASN A 15 -3.47 -14.57 -13.05
N ASP A 16 -3.67 -13.34 -12.56
CA ASP A 16 -3.49 -12.11 -13.34
C ASP A 16 -2.40 -11.21 -12.75
N LEU A 17 -1.96 -11.46 -11.51
CA LEU A 17 -1.00 -10.62 -10.80
C LEU A 17 0.32 -10.40 -11.55
N GLU A 18 0.74 -11.33 -12.42
CA GLU A 18 1.94 -11.15 -13.26
C GLU A 18 1.82 -9.96 -14.23
N TYR A 19 0.61 -9.55 -14.59
CA TYR A 19 0.35 -8.41 -15.47
C TYR A 19 0.17 -7.09 -14.72
N PHE A 20 0.24 -7.12 -13.39
CA PHE A 20 0.00 -5.95 -12.56
C PHE A 20 1.28 -5.13 -12.37
N VAL A 21 1.10 -3.83 -12.14
CA VAL A 21 2.18 -2.86 -11.88
C VAL A 21 2.01 -2.30 -10.48
N ILE A 22 3.09 -2.19 -9.72
CA ILE A 22 3.11 -1.49 -8.45
C ILE A 22 3.53 -0.04 -8.71
N ALA A 23 2.64 0.90 -8.43
CA ALA A 23 2.95 2.33 -8.35
C ALA A 23 3.12 2.72 -6.89
N SER A 24 4.38 2.95 -6.48
CA SER A 24 4.71 3.14 -5.07
C SER A 24 5.73 4.23 -4.83
N SER A 25 5.44 5.06 -3.82
CA SER A 25 6.41 5.94 -3.15
C SER A 25 6.71 5.48 -1.71
N VAL A 26 6.32 4.25 -1.37
CA VAL A 26 6.42 3.73 -0.01
C VAL A 26 7.86 3.73 0.48
N HIS A 27 8.05 4.22 1.69
CA HIS A 27 9.31 4.18 2.40
C HIS A 27 9.09 4.08 3.91
N ALA A 28 10.10 3.56 4.59
CA ALA A 28 10.15 3.44 6.04
C ALA A 28 10.88 4.63 6.66
N ASN A 29 10.22 5.27 7.64
CA ASN A 29 10.87 6.19 8.56
C ASN A 29 11.58 5.39 9.67
N SER A 30 12.90 5.30 9.58
CA SER A 30 13.71 4.57 10.56
C SER A 30 13.70 5.19 11.95
N ASP A 31 13.16 6.41 12.11
CA ASP A 31 13.00 7.04 13.42
C ASP A 31 11.76 6.54 14.19
N GLU A 32 10.87 5.79 13.54
CA GLU A 32 9.56 5.37 14.09
C GLU A 32 9.29 3.87 13.99
N VAL A 33 9.73 3.22 12.91
CA VAL A 33 9.52 1.78 12.70
C VAL A 33 10.12 1.00 13.87
N GLY A 34 9.29 0.15 14.50
CA GLY A 34 9.73 -0.72 15.60
C GLY A 34 10.00 0.01 16.92
N HIS A 35 9.36 1.15 17.14
CA HIS A 35 9.50 1.97 18.34
C HIS A 35 8.17 2.40 18.98
N TYR A 36 7.05 1.78 18.60
CA TYR A 36 5.71 2.27 18.99
C TYR A 36 4.80 1.18 19.56
N GLY A 37 5.01 -0.09 19.20
CA GLY A 37 4.23 -1.22 19.69
C GLY A 37 4.79 -1.83 20.98
N ASP A 38 4.34 -3.04 21.29
CA ASP A 38 5.06 -3.87 22.25
C ASP A 38 6.33 -4.46 21.60
N ALA A 39 7.24 -5.01 22.42
CA ALA A 39 8.51 -5.51 21.91
C ALA A 39 8.39 -6.65 20.88
N ALA A 40 7.29 -7.40 20.88
CA ALA A 40 7.04 -8.45 19.90
C ALA A 40 6.53 -7.85 18.58
N ASP A 41 5.60 -6.91 18.66
CA ASP A 41 5.09 -6.14 17.52
C ASP A 41 6.21 -5.35 16.83
N ASP A 42 7.00 -4.59 17.60
CA ASP A 42 8.13 -3.81 17.09
C ASP A 42 9.16 -4.69 16.36
N LYS A 43 9.44 -5.88 16.91
CA LYS A 43 10.36 -6.83 16.29
C LYS A 43 9.78 -7.41 15.00
N ARG A 44 8.49 -7.75 14.98
CA ARG A 44 7.81 -8.26 13.77
C ARG A 44 7.86 -7.20 12.67
N ASP A 45 7.49 -5.97 12.99
CA ASP A 45 7.40 -4.87 12.04
C ASP A 45 8.78 -4.49 11.49
N GLY A 46 9.80 -4.44 12.36
CA GLY A 46 11.19 -4.24 11.94
C GLY A 46 11.71 -5.35 11.02
N ASN A 47 11.36 -6.62 11.27
CA ASN A 47 11.73 -7.72 10.38
C ASN A 47 11.03 -7.64 9.02
N LEU A 48 9.76 -7.25 9.00
CA LEU A 48 8.96 -7.08 7.79
C LEU A 48 9.56 -5.98 6.90
N VAL A 49 9.81 -4.80 7.48
CA VAL A 49 10.45 -3.66 6.79
C VAL A 49 11.82 -4.04 6.26
N LYS A 50 12.65 -4.72 7.06
CA LYS A 50 13.97 -5.19 6.62
C LYS A 50 13.89 -6.14 5.43
N GLY A 51 12.88 -7.00 5.39
CA GLY A 51 12.61 -7.89 4.25
C GLY A 51 12.30 -7.09 2.98
N LEU A 52 11.43 -6.09 3.08
CA LEU A 52 11.03 -5.24 1.96
C LEU A 52 12.17 -4.37 1.42
N VAL A 53 12.99 -3.81 2.32
CA VAL A 53 14.19 -3.05 1.93
C VAL A 53 15.18 -3.93 1.19
N ARG A 54 15.41 -5.16 1.67
CA ARG A 54 16.30 -6.13 1.00
C ARG A 54 15.77 -6.58 -0.36
N ALA A 55 14.46 -6.71 -0.48
CA ALA A 55 13.80 -7.00 -1.76
C ALA A 55 13.86 -5.83 -2.74
N GLY A 56 14.18 -4.62 -2.28
CA GLY A 56 14.19 -3.40 -3.10
C GLY A 56 12.82 -2.80 -3.35
N LEU A 57 11.78 -3.25 -2.62
CA LEU A 57 10.40 -2.75 -2.78
C LEU A 57 10.18 -1.39 -2.08
N ILE A 58 10.94 -1.11 -1.03
CA ILE A 58 10.86 0.16 -0.30
C ILE A 58 12.25 0.68 0.05
N ARG A 59 12.34 1.99 0.29
CA ARG A 59 13.53 2.63 0.86
C ARG A 59 13.34 2.84 2.36
N GLU A 60 14.45 2.99 3.09
CA GLU A 60 14.45 3.30 4.52
C GLU A 60 15.39 4.48 4.81
N PHE A 61 14.91 5.45 5.57
CA PHE A 61 15.71 6.58 6.05
C PHE A 61 15.03 7.28 7.24
N GLY A 62 15.83 7.95 8.08
CA GLY A 62 15.30 8.72 9.21
C GLY A 62 14.86 10.13 8.81
N TYR A 63 13.61 10.47 9.08
CA TYR A 63 13.05 11.79 8.83
C TYR A 63 13.83 12.92 9.51
N LYS A 64 14.28 12.72 10.77
CA LYS A 64 15.05 13.71 11.53
C LYS A 64 16.34 14.12 10.81
N LYS A 65 16.96 13.17 10.11
CA LYS A 65 18.18 13.37 9.32
C LYS A 65 17.87 13.91 7.93
N ARG A 66 16.79 13.47 7.31
CA ARG A 66 16.43 13.76 5.91
C ARG A 66 15.79 15.14 5.73
N PHE A 67 14.85 15.51 6.60
CA PHE A 67 13.96 16.66 6.41
C PHE A 67 14.17 17.80 7.41
N LEU A 68 15.21 17.73 8.25
CA LEU A 68 15.47 18.64 9.37
C LEU A 68 14.43 18.49 10.50
N ARG A 69 14.67 19.20 11.62
CA ARG A 69 13.99 18.96 12.91
C ARG A 69 12.78 19.85 13.20
N ASP A 70 12.32 20.66 12.24
CA ASP A 70 11.16 21.52 12.46
C ASP A 70 9.96 21.08 11.61
N PRO A 71 9.12 20.16 12.13
CA PRO A 71 7.89 19.73 11.47
C PRO A 71 6.88 20.86 11.22
N SER A 72 7.03 22.01 11.89
CA SER A 72 6.14 23.16 11.69
C SER A 72 6.56 24.05 10.52
N SER A 73 7.77 23.83 9.98
CA SER A 73 8.29 24.62 8.87
C SER A 73 7.69 24.22 7.53
N GLN A 74 7.44 25.20 6.66
CA GLN A 74 7.00 24.96 5.29
C GLN A 74 7.99 24.09 4.50
N GLY A 75 9.30 24.29 4.71
CA GLY A 75 10.34 23.51 4.04
C GLY A 75 10.32 22.03 4.41
N TYR A 76 9.94 21.69 5.64
CA TYR A 76 9.71 20.30 6.06
C TYR A 76 8.53 19.71 5.29
N THR A 77 7.38 20.39 5.31
CA THR A 77 6.16 19.95 4.60
C THR A 77 6.43 19.73 3.11
N GLU A 78 7.04 20.69 2.43
CA GLU A 78 7.38 20.57 1.01
C GLU A 78 8.33 19.40 0.70
N SER A 79 9.25 19.10 1.62
CA SER A 79 10.19 17.98 1.46
C SER A 79 9.50 16.63 1.63
N VAL A 80 8.60 16.51 2.61
CA VAL A 80 7.78 15.31 2.83
C VAL A 80 6.84 15.07 1.66
N GLU A 81 6.12 16.10 1.21
CA GLU A 81 5.21 16.02 0.06
C GLU A 81 5.95 15.61 -1.22
N ARG A 82 7.17 16.14 -1.44
CA ARG A 82 8.00 15.73 -2.57
C ARG A 82 8.38 14.26 -2.51
N GLU A 83 8.69 13.75 -1.31
CA GLU A 83 9.03 12.35 -1.12
C GLU A 83 7.81 11.44 -1.31
N TRP A 84 6.62 11.88 -0.86
CA TRP A 84 5.35 11.18 -1.07
C TRP A 84 4.93 11.17 -2.54
N GLY A 85 5.20 12.24 -3.28
CA GLY A 85 4.95 12.34 -4.71
C GLY A 85 5.96 11.61 -5.60
N ASN A 86 7.07 11.10 -5.05
CA ASN A 86 8.10 10.39 -5.79
C ASN A 86 7.70 8.93 -6.06
N ILE A 87 6.65 8.74 -6.86
CA ILE A 87 6.09 7.44 -7.22
C ILE A 87 6.97 6.78 -8.27
N THR A 88 7.33 5.53 -8.00
CA THR A 88 8.04 4.64 -8.92
C THR A 88 7.08 3.58 -9.45
N LEU A 89 7.29 3.14 -10.69
CA LEU A 89 6.54 2.05 -11.32
C LEU A 89 7.45 0.84 -11.47
N VAL A 90 7.03 -0.29 -10.92
CA VAL A 90 7.71 -1.57 -11.05
C VAL A 90 6.69 -2.66 -11.34
N LYS A 91 7.06 -3.73 -12.05
CA LYS A 91 6.11 -4.81 -12.28
C LYS A 91 5.99 -5.69 -11.05
N VAL A 92 4.83 -6.31 -10.86
CA VAL A 92 4.63 -7.27 -9.77
C VAL A 92 5.50 -8.53 -9.98
N ASP A 93 5.68 -8.98 -11.22
CA ASP A 93 6.48 -10.17 -11.58
C ASP A 93 8.00 -9.98 -11.40
N ASP A 94 8.48 -8.74 -11.23
CA ASP A 94 9.88 -8.43 -10.89
C ASP A 94 10.24 -8.86 -9.45
N PHE A 95 9.25 -9.19 -8.61
CA PHE A 95 9.47 -9.53 -7.20
C PHE A 95 8.85 -10.88 -6.82
N PRO A 96 9.42 -11.57 -5.82
CA PRO A 96 8.75 -12.73 -5.22
C PRO A 96 7.36 -12.34 -4.72
N ILE A 97 6.37 -13.19 -5.01
CA ILE A 97 4.97 -12.91 -4.65
C ILE A 97 4.78 -12.71 -3.14
N GLU A 98 5.57 -13.40 -2.31
CA GLU A 98 5.59 -13.25 -0.86
C GLU A 98 6.08 -11.85 -0.42
N SER A 99 6.99 -11.24 -1.19
CA SER A 99 7.45 -9.87 -0.95
C SER A 99 6.37 -8.85 -1.31
N VAL A 100 5.60 -9.09 -2.38
CA VAL A 100 4.45 -8.26 -2.74
C VAL A 100 3.34 -8.38 -1.69
N ARG A 101 3.02 -9.60 -1.25
CA ARG A 101 2.12 -9.84 -0.11
C ARG A 101 2.59 -9.09 1.13
N SER A 102 3.88 -9.21 1.46
CA SER A 102 4.50 -8.55 2.61
C SER A 102 4.39 -7.03 2.52
N LEU A 103 4.53 -6.43 1.33
CA LEU A 103 4.39 -4.99 1.13
C LEU A 103 2.97 -4.53 1.46
N LEU A 104 1.97 -5.25 0.96
CA LEU A 104 0.56 -4.95 1.19
C LEU A 104 0.18 -5.08 2.66
N VAL A 105 0.65 -6.14 3.34
CA VAL A 105 0.45 -6.30 4.78
C VAL A 105 1.13 -5.15 5.53
N ALA A 106 2.40 -4.88 5.22
CA ALA A 106 3.17 -3.85 5.90
C ALA A 106 2.48 -2.49 5.80
N LYS A 107 1.98 -2.13 4.62
CA LYS A 107 1.30 -0.86 4.40
C LYS A 107 0.01 -0.71 5.23
N MET A 108 -0.63 -1.81 5.64
CA MET A 108 -1.83 -1.77 6.49
C MET A 108 -1.51 -1.76 8.00
N VAL A 109 -0.39 -2.35 8.44
CA VAL A 109 -0.15 -2.62 9.88
C VAL A 109 1.05 -1.90 10.48
N VAL A 110 2.05 -1.55 9.67
CA VAL A 110 3.33 -1.04 10.19
C VAL A 110 3.27 0.47 10.36
N TYR A 111 3.37 0.92 11.60
CA TYR A 111 3.59 2.33 11.91
C TYR A 111 4.98 2.79 11.44
N GLY A 112 5.04 3.97 10.83
CA GLY A 112 6.28 4.53 10.24
C GLY A 112 6.52 4.17 8.78
N LEU A 113 5.56 3.50 8.10
CA LEU A 113 5.53 3.43 6.64
C LEU A 113 4.71 4.58 6.06
N TYR A 114 5.33 5.35 5.16
CA TYR A 114 4.73 6.52 4.53
C TYR A 114 4.73 6.42 3.00
N GLY A 115 3.99 7.32 2.36
CA GLY A 115 3.82 7.37 0.91
C GLY A 115 2.63 6.57 0.40
N HIS A 116 2.51 6.49 -0.92
CA HIS A 116 1.39 5.85 -1.61
C HIS A 116 1.78 4.47 -2.15
N CYS A 117 0.83 3.55 -2.15
CA CYS A 117 0.99 2.21 -2.73
C CYS A 117 -0.27 1.85 -3.52
N PHE A 118 -0.12 1.69 -4.83
CA PHE A 118 -1.18 1.21 -5.70
C PHE A 118 -0.71 -0.03 -6.43
N ILE A 119 -1.52 -1.09 -6.41
CA ILE A 119 -1.37 -2.22 -7.32
C ILE A 119 -2.33 -2.00 -8.47
N MET A 120 -1.80 -1.79 -9.66
CA MET A 120 -2.53 -1.36 -10.84
C MET A 120 -2.66 -2.52 -11.83
N SER A 121 -3.85 -2.67 -12.40
CA SER A 121 -4.06 -3.50 -13.58
C SER A 121 -4.32 -2.58 -14.76
N PRO A 122 -3.36 -2.45 -15.69
CA PRO A 122 -3.56 -1.67 -16.91
C PRO A 122 -4.72 -2.21 -17.76
N ASP A 123 -4.89 -3.53 -17.83
CA ASP A 123 -5.95 -4.17 -18.62
C ASP A 123 -7.34 -3.88 -18.06
N LEU A 124 -7.47 -3.86 -16.73
CA LEU A 124 -8.74 -3.51 -16.08
C LEU A 124 -8.95 -2.00 -15.97
N GLN A 125 -7.92 -1.19 -16.21
CA GLN A 125 -7.91 0.26 -15.94
C GLN A 125 -8.30 0.55 -14.46
N LEU A 126 -7.80 -0.26 -13.53
CA LEU A 126 -8.06 -0.16 -12.09
C LEU A 126 -6.77 -0.04 -11.29
N ALA A 127 -6.82 0.72 -10.20
CA ALA A 127 -5.80 0.75 -9.16
C ALA A 127 -6.40 0.34 -7.81
N PHE A 128 -5.77 -0.63 -7.16
CA PHE A 128 -6.12 -1.13 -5.84
C PHE A 128 -5.12 -0.58 -4.83
N TYR A 129 -5.59 -0.03 -3.72
CA TYR A 129 -4.70 0.48 -2.67
C TYR A 129 -5.08 -0.11 -1.32
N PRO A 130 -4.11 -0.61 -0.54
CA PRO A 130 -4.34 -0.98 0.84
C PRO A 130 -4.69 0.28 1.64
N HIS A 131 -5.77 0.21 2.40
CA HIS A 131 -6.18 1.23 3.35
C HIS A 131 -5.92 0.72 4.76
N ASP A 132 -5.31 1.56 5.58
CA ASP A 132 -5.03 1.29 6.99
C ASP A 132 -6.34 0.85 7.68
N ASP A 133 -6.29 -0.27 8.41
CA ASP A 133 -7.36 -0.83 9.25
C ASP A 133 -8.68 -1.32 8.58
N PHE A 134 -8.89 -1.16 7.26
CA PHE A 134 -10.20 -1.46 6.65
C PHE A 134 -10.20 -2.37 5.40
N GLY A 135 -9.04 -2.63 4.79
CA GLY A 135 -8.92 -3.48 3.59
C GLY A 135 -8.45 -2.71 2.37
N PHE A 136 -9.14 -2.83 1.23
CA PHE A 136 -8.71 -2.22 -0.03
C PHE A 136 -9.73 -1.19 -0.55
N GLY A 137 -9.20 -0.09 -1.10
CA GLY A 137 -9.95 0.77 -2.01
C GLY A 137 -9.63 0.48 -3.46
N VAL A 138 -10.52 0.89 -4.36
CA VAL A 138 -10.36 0.75 -5.82
C VAL A 138 -10.60 2.09 -6.50
N ILE A 139 -9.74 2.45 -7.45
CA ILE A 139 -9.81 3.67 -8.25
C ILE A 139 -9.89 3.26 -9.73
N GLY A 140 -10.87 3.80 -10.46
CA GLY A 140 -10.89 3.73 -11.92
C GLY A 140 -9.87 4.70 -12.51
N LEU A 141 -9.02 4.22 -13.41
CA LEU A 141 -7.92 5.00 -14.01
C LEU A 141 -8.34 5.79 -15.26
N GLY A 142 -9.57 5.58 -15.74
CA GLY A 142 -10.13 6.27 -16.89
C GLY A 142 -11.59 5.84 -17.13
N ASP A 143 -12.16 6.34 -18.24
CA ASP A 143 -13.55 6.07 -18.61
C ASP A 143 -13.82 4.60 -18.95
N ASP A 144 -12.77 3.87 -19.39
CA ASP A 144 -12.82 2.45 -19.72
C ASP A 144 -12.55 1.52 -18.51
N ALA A 145 -12.56 2.07 -17.28
CA ALA A 145 -12.41 1.28 -16.06
C ALA A 145 -13.41 0.12 -16.01
N ASN A 146 -12.93 -1.09 -15.71
CA ASN A 146 -13.79 -2.24 -15.51
C ASN A 146 -14.51 -2.18 -14.14
N VAL A 147 -15.52 -1.32 -14.08
CA VAL A 147 -16.31 -1.03 -12.87
C VAL A 147 -16.96 -2.30 -12.31
N GLN A 148 -17.33 -3.25 -13.16
CA GLN A 148 -17.91 -4.53 -12.72
C GLN A 148 -16.91 -5.33 -11.87
N VAL A 149 -15.66 -5.47 -12.32
CA VAL A 149 -14.62 -6.16 -11.53
C VAL A 149 -14.34 -5.44 -10.21
N ALA A 150 -14.32 -4.10 -10.22
CA ALA A 150 -14.17 -3.31 -9.00
C ALA A 150 -15.32 -3.57 -8.00
N HIS A 151 -16.58 -3.59 -8.47
CA HIS A 151 -17.73 -3.90 -7.64
C HIS A 151 -17.70 -5.34 -7.11
N ASP A 152 -17.38 -6.32 -7.95
CA ASP A 152 -17.34 -7.73 -7.54
C ASP A 152 -16.25 -7.97 -6.49
N PHE A 153 -15.08 -7.35 -6.68
CA PHE A 153 -13.99 -7.39 -5.71
C PHE A 153 -14.42 -6.80 -4.36
N LEU A 154 -14.97 -5.57 -4.35
CA LEU A 154 -15.40 -4.88 -3.13
C LEU A 154 -16.57 -5.61 -2.44
N ALA A 155 -17.54 -6.13 -3.21
CA ALA A 155 -18.67 -6.87 -2.66
C ALA A 155 -18.24 -8.18 -2.00
N GLN A 156 -17.21 -8.85 -2.53
CA GLN A 156 -16.62 -10.04 -1.91
C GLN A 156 -15.76 -9.69 -0.71
N ALA A 157 -14.95 -8.62 -0.79
CA ALA A 157 -14.15 -8.12 0.34
C ALA A 157 -15.02 -7.75 1.55
N ASN A 158 -16.18 -7.14 1.33
CA ASN A 158 -17.13 -6.76 2.39
C ASN A 158 -17.74 -7.97 3.14
N ARG A 159 -17.56 -9.20 2.64
CA ARG A 159 -17.97 -10.43 3.35
C ARG A 159 -16.90 -10.93 4.32
N LEU A 160 -15.70 -10.36 4.28
CA LEU A 160 -14.63 -10.71 5.19
C LEU A 160 -14.89 -10.10 6.57
N PRO A 161 -14.66 -10.85 7.67
CA PRO A 161 -14.86 -10.34 9.01
C PRO A 161 -14.06 -9.05 9.27
N GLY A 162 -14.76 -7.99 9.66
CA GLY A 162 -14.17 -6.70 10.01
C GLY A 162 -13.87 -5.75 8.85
N MET A 163 -14.11 -6.16 7.59
CA MET A 163 -13.92 -5.27 6.44
C MET A 163 -15.20 -4.53 6.09
N HIS A 164 -15.02 -3.27 5.70
CA HIS A 164 -16.10 -2.40 5.24
C HIS A 164 -15.73 -1.82 3.88
N SER A 165 -16.53 -2.12 2.87
CA SER A 165 -16.37 -1.54 1.54
C SER A 165 -17.44 -0.48 1.31
N ILE A 166 -17.01 0.74 0.96
CA ILE A 166 -17.91 1.80 0.53
C ILE A 166 -17.81 1.90 -0.99
N ILE A 167 -18.90 1.57 -1.68
CA ILE A 167 -19.01 1.76 -3.12
C ILE A 167 -19.66 3.12 -3.36
N ARG A 168 -18.90 4.09 -3.87
CA ARG A 168 -19.44 5.38 -4.31
C ARG A 168 -19.51 5.40 -5.83
N MET A 169 -20.73 5.42 -6.36
CA MET A 169 -20.95 5.77 -7.76
C MET A 169 -20.92 7.31 -7.88
N PRO A 170 -20.31 7.89 -8.94
CA PRO A 170 -20.57 9.28 -9.25
C PRO A 170 -22.09 9.47 -9.42
N PRO A 171 -22.66 10.60 -8.96
CA PRO A 171 -24.06 10.88 -9.21
C PRO A 171 -24.31 10.82 -10.72
N THR A 172 -25.26 9.98 -11.14
CA THR A 172 -25.79 10.02 -12.50
C THR A 172 -26.53 11.34 -12.66
N ASN A 173 -26.01 12.22 -13.50
CA ASN A 173 -26.71 13.44 -13.91
C ASN A 173 -28.05 13.12 -14.59
#